data_AF-A0A317U7Z9-F1
#
_entry.id   AF-A0A317U7Z9-F1
#
_cell.length_a   1.000
_cell.length_b   1.000
_cell.length_c   1.000
_cell.angle_alpha   90.00
_cell.angle_beta   90.00
_cell.angle_gamma   90.00
#
_symmetry.space_group_name_H-M   'P 1'
#
loop_
_entity.id
_entity.type
_entity.pdbx_description
1 polymer ?
#
loop_
_entity_poly.entity_id
_entity_poly.type
_entity_poly.pdbx_seq_one_letter_code
_entity_poly.pdbx_strand_id
1 'polypeptide(L)'
;MSIRYLSFDFDGCLFNRDYAALPHDNFSKHLGDAVLVKNRTFLNRLKKENAKFSAAYAFIGSTRQDYFTDLMNSGFMYNFRGSCCPAIKTICSDLGINLDPLMLADIEGDLESGTSFNRIMDEINNNTWMDSDKNIHKHVSLDVDKVDEFKRTILFAQMQKAATEHPNEEIIFDFFDDRLDILFTLKDYFTKHPHLIPKNVRLRLHAYAGEDVSLKAEISGVGAPLSKYRFCLKIMHENLQALDDFAESLKEFTIQDQFVEKVVSIFQEVANRGLFIDHEDVNRFFTEKPNAPFAVHQSKLAIPGFFTFTAAQMTDQGINCIRYGLDREGKLFAVDEQKQIELKILPEGLVATLTMHFGLLKQSSENQEKVQKPVIQDAPKAEKISTGQALYQEITKSPYFVADASQVKTVLENHHDYPFVIRESSAKVPGMLTFTLVSSTDKGIISSRYGLNYQGELFSLDDKNAYKIAVPDDLLDALKADNFKVKERIKNTKNVEKITFIPGQQTANTENKAGLANRLFVAEKGFFANSPKPQPTETPKCSLDMQP
;
A
#
# COMPACT_ATOMS: atom_id res chain seq x y z
N MET A 1 22.16 26.86 -12.90
CA MET A 1 21.97 27.95 -11.93
C MET A 1 21.26 27.33 -10.71
N SER A 2 20.82 28.12 -9.73
CA SER A 2 20.13 27.58 -8.56
C SER A 2 18.76 28.25 -8.45
N ILE A 3 17.69 27.44 -8.41
CA ILE A 3 16.30 27.89 -8.26
C ILE A 3 15.77 27.50 -6.89
N ARG A 4 14.79 28.25 -6.40
CA ARG A 4 14.17 28.01 -5.09
C ARG A 4 12.70 27.64 -5.24
N TYR A 5 12.27 26.63 -4.49
CA TYR A 5 10.86 26.35 -4.25
C TYR A 5 10.54 26.55 -2.77
N LEU A 6 9.43 27.22 -2.49
CA LEU A 6 8.92 27.49 -1.14
C LEU A 6 7.55 26.80 -0.99
N SER A 7 7.47 25.75 -0.18
CA SER A 7 6.23 25.04 0.10
C SER A 7 5.75 25.38 1.52
N PHE A 8 4.58 26.00 1.63
CA PHE A 8 4.09 26.54 2.89
C PHE A 8 2.89 25.77 3.43
N ASP A 9 2.99 25.29 4.66
CA ASP A 9 1.81 24.98 5.45
C ASP A 9 1.07 26.27 5.89
N PHE A 10 -0.21 26.13 6.19
CA PHE A 10 -1.08 27.24 6.57
C PHE A 10 -1.53 27.15 8.03
N ASP A 11 -2.20 26.08 8.44
CA ASP A 11 -2.81 26.00 9.77
C ASP A 11 -1.78 25.90 10.90
N GLY A 12 -1.65 26.95 11.71
CA GLY A 12 -0.62 27.02 12.75
C GLY A 12 0.70 27.63 12.26
N CYS A 13 0.99 27.51 10.96
CA CYS A 13 2.14 28.09 10.27
C CYS A 13 1.88 29.52 9.76
N LEU A 14 1.50 29.72 8.48
CA LEU A 14 1.19 31.06 7.97
C LEU A 14 -0.10 31.66 8.56
N PHE A 15 -1.07 30.81 8.87
CA PHE A 15 -2.24 31.12 9.68
C PHE A 15 -1.96 30.81 11.16
N ASN A 16 -0.82 31.30 11.65
CA ASN A 16 -0.41 31.19 13.05
C ASN A 16 -1.42 31.83 14.02
N ARG A 17 -1.16 31.65 15.31
CA ARG A 17 -2.00 32.16 16.40
C ARG A 17 -2.33 33.65 16.27
N ASP A 18 -1.36 34.49 15.91
CA ASP A 18 -1.55 35.93 15.80
C ASP A 18 -2.39 36.32 14.58
N TYR A 19 -2.28 35.57 13.49
CA TYR A 19 -3.18 35.67 12.34
C TYR A 19 -4.61 35.23 12.70
N ALA A 20 -4.74 34.08 13.35
CA ALA A 20 -6.03 33.53 13.73
C ALA A 20 -6.79 34.47 14.69
N ALA A 21 -6.07 35.15 15.60
CA ALA A 21 -6.62 36.11 16.55
C ALA A 21 -7.11 37.43 15.93
N LEU A 22 -6.82 37.72 14.66
CA LEU A 22 -7.31 38.95 14.01
C LEU A 22 -8.85 38.94 13.90
N PRO A 23 -9.53 40.07 14.16
CA PRO A 23 -10.98 40.19 13.92
C PRO A 23 -11.33 39.92 12.46
N HIS A 24 -12.40 39.14 12.22
CA HIS A 24 -12.84 38.77 10.88
C HIS A 24 -13.42 39.95 10.09
N ASP A 25 -14.12 40.85 10.77
CA ASP A 25 -14.81 42.03 10.23
C ASP A 25 -13.86 43.13 9.75
N ASN A 26 -12.66 43.22 10.34
CA ASN A 26 -11.68 44.28 10.02
C ASN A 26 -10.65 43.87 8.97
N PHE A 27 -10.51 42.59 8.67
CA PHE A 27 -9.59 42.10 7.67
C PHE A 27 -10.35 41.23 6.70
N SER A 28 -10.27 41.55 5.42
CA SER A 28 -10.70 40.64 4.36
C SER A 28 -9.77 39.42 4.34
N LYS A 29 -9.84 38.55 5.37
CA LYS A 29 -9.03 37.34 5.50
C LYS A 29 -9.24 36.41 4.29
N HIS A 30 -10.43 36.45 3.72
CA HIS A 30 -10.77 35.81 2.45
C HIS A 30 -10.05 36.40 1.22
N LEU A 31 -9.49 37.63 1.30
CA LEU A 31 -8.66 38.27 0.26
C LEU A 31 -7.15 38.16 0.52
N GLY A 32 -6.73 37.59 1.66
CA GLY A 32 -5.34 37.21 1.93
C GLY A 32 -4.44 38.28 2.57
N ASP A 33 -4.81 39.55 2.61
CA ASP A 33 -3.89 40.62 3.10
C ASP A 33 -3.44 40.46 4.56
N ALA A 34 -4.30 39.89 5.41
CA ALA A 34 -4.00 39.62 6.81
C ALA A 34 -2.77 38.71 6.99
N VAL A 35 -2.52 37.82 6.02
CA VAL A 35 -1.38 36.89 6.08
C VAL A 35 -0.07 37.67 5.98
N LEU A 36 -0.05 38.79 5.25
CA LEU A 36 1.14 39.61 5.10
C LEU A 36 1.45 40.39 6.38
N VAL A 37 0.43 40.82 7.12
CA VAL A 37 0.60 41.61 8.35
C VAL A 37 1.29 40.78 9.43
N LYS A 38 0.80 39.56 9.66
CA LYS A 38 1.28 38.71 10.76
C LYS A 38 2.52 37.89 10.42
N ASN A 39 2.91 37.82 9.16
CA ASN A 39 4.13 37.13 8.73
C ASN A 39 5.20 38.10 8.17
N ARG A 40 5.03 39.42 8.36
CA ARG A 40 5.84 40.43 7.64
C ARG A 40 7.35 40.26 7.82
N THR A 41 7.81 40.01 9.04
CA THR A 41 9.25 39.82 9.34
C THR A 41 9.82 38.62 8.57
N PHE A 42 9.10 37.50 8.61
CA PHE A 42 9.46 36.28 7.90
C PHE A 42 9.45 36.47 6.38
N LEU A 43 8.38 37.05 5.82
CA LEU A 43 8.26 37.30 4.37
C LEU A 43 9.35 38.26 3.86
N ASN A 44 9.66 39.32 4.61
CA ASN A 44 10.75 40.24 4.25
C ASN A 44 12.11 39.54 4.22
N ARG A 45 12.34 38.58 5.12
CA ARG A 45 13.54 37.74 5.09
C ARG A 45 13.58 36.86 3.86
N LEU A 46 12.49 36.16 3.53
CA LEU A 46 12.41 35.34 2.32
C LEU A 46 12.64 36.16 1.06
N LYS A 47 12.03 37.35 0.95
CA LYS A 47 12.21 38.26 -0.18
C LYS A 47 13.68 38.64 -0.40
N LYS A 48 14.43 38.89 0.67
CA LYS A 48 15.89 39.15 0.61
C LYS A 48 16.68 37.92 0.20
N GLU A 49 16.30 36.75 0.71
CA GLU A 49 16.96 35.48 0.38
C GLU A 49 16.72 35.07 -1.08
N ASN A 50 15.52 35.33 -1.62
CA ASN A 50 15.13 34.99 -2.99
C ASN A 50 16.01 35.69 -4.04
N ALA A 51 16.58 36.85 -3.73
CA ALA A 51 17.52 37.57 -4.60
C ALA A 51 18.82 36.80 -4.91
N LYS A 52 19.09 35.70 -4.20
CA LYS A 52 20.26 34.82 -4.44
C LYS A 52 20.00 33.74 -5.49
N PHE A 53 18.77 33.59 -5.95
CA PHE A 53 18.34 32.54 -6.87
C PHE A 53 17.98 33.14 -8.23
N SER A 54 18.13 32.38 -9.30
CA SER A 54 17.74 32.82 -10.65
C SER A 54 16.23 32.92 -10.81
N ALA A 55 15.49 32.07 -10.10
CA ALA A 55 14.04 32.09 -10.00
C ALA A 55 13.60 31.51 -8.65
N ALA A 56 12.41 31.93 -8.22
CA ALA A 56 11.75 31.37 -7.05
C ALA A 56 10.28 31.08 -7.34
N TYR A 57 9.80 29.97 -6.79
CA TYR A 57 8.46 29.46 -6.95
C TYR A 57 7.87 29.14 -5.58
N ALA A 58 6.55 29.10 -5.48
CA ALA A 58 5.87 28.65 -4.27
C ALA A 58 4.74 27.67 -4.54
N PHE A 59 4.56 26.76 -3.60
CA PHE A 59 3.48 25.77 -3.55
C PHE A 59 2.64 25.94 -2.28
N ILE A 60 1.42 25.42 -2.32
CA ILE A 60 0.64 25.14 -1.11
C ILE A 60 1.14 23.82 -0.51
N GLY A 61 1.87 23.90 0.60
CA GLY A 61 2.40 22.76 1.35
C GLY A 61 1.47 22.23 2.43
N SER A 62 0.23 22.70 2.49
CA SER A 62 -0.76 22.30 3.50
C SER A 62 -1.63 21.13 3.05
N THR A 63 -2.24 20.40 3.98
CA THR A 63 -3.21 19.32 3.66
C THR A 63 -4.50 19.83 3.01
N ARG A 64 -4.71 21.15 2.94
CA ARG A 64 -5.74 21.85 2.16
C ARG A 64 -5.52 21.70 0.64
N GLN A 65 -5.58 20.45 0.15
CA GLN A 65 -5.24 20.04 -1.21
C GLN A 65 -6.47 19.83 -2.13
N ASP A 66 -7.65 20.16 -1.63
CA ASP A 66 -8.91 20.19 -2.37
C ASP A 66 -9.89 21.23 -1.77
N TYR A 67 -11.01 21.46 -2.44
CA TYR A 67 -12.03 22.43 -2.03
C TYR A 67 -12.64 22.11 -0.65
N PHE A 68 -12.99 20.85 -0.41
CA PHE A 68 -13.69 20.43 0.81
C PHE A 68 -12.76 20.54 2.02
N THR A 69 -11.52 20.11 1.87
CA THR A 69 -10.51 20.18 2.93
C THR A 69 -10.11 21.64 3.22
N ASP A 70 -10.01 22.50 2.21
CA ASP A 70 -9.78 23.94 2.43
C ASP A 70 -10.96 24.62 3.14
N LEU A 71 -12.20 24.33 2.71
CA LEU A 71 -13.40 24.85 3.35
C LEU A 71 -13.53 24.37 4.79
N MET A 72 -13.35 23.06 5.06
CA MET A 72 -13.44 22.48 6.40
C MET A 72 -12.43 23.12 7.36
N ASN A 73 -11.19 23.34 6.90
CA ASN A 73 -10.16 23.95 7.72
C ASN A 73 -10.26 25.49 7.80
N SER A 74 -11.14 26.12 7.04
CA SER A 74 -11.30 27.59 7.07
C SER A 74 -11.80 28.16 8.40
N GLY A 75 -12.31 27.32 9.32
CA GLY A 75 -12.71 27.72 10.68
C GLY A 75 -14.12 28.31 10.78
N PHE A 76 -15.07 27.82 9.97
CA PHE A 76 -16.43 28.35 9.80
C PHE A 76 -17.26 28.50 11.09
N MET A 77 -16.96 27.72 12.15
CA MET A 77 -17.73 27.79 13.42
C MET A 77 -17.04 28.59 14.54
N TYR A 78 -15.70 28.61 14.58
CA TYR A 78 -14.93 29.32 15.61
C TYR A 78 -13.57 29.74 15.03
N ASN A 79 -13.30 31.05 14.99
CA ASN A 79 -12.05 31.65 14.49
C ASN A 79 -11.80 31.45 12.99
N PHE A 80 -12.59 32.14 12.15
CA PHE A 80 -12.40 32.14 10.69
C PHE A 80 -10.97 32.52 10.29
N ARG A 81 -10.34 31.62 9.54
CA ARG A 81 -8.98 31.73 8.99
C ARG A 81 -8.99 32.05 7.50
N GLY A 82 -10.04 31.64 6.78
CA GLY A 82 -10.14 31.78 5.32
C GLY A 82 -9.48 30.63 4.56
N SER A 83 -9.40 30.80 3.24
CA SER A 83 -8.81 29.85 2.30
C SER A 83 -7.30 30.08 2.14
N CYS A 84 -6.53 29.00 1.97
CA CYS A 84 -5.11 29.11 1.64
C CYS A 84 -4.86 29.59 0.19
N CYS A 85 -5.83 29.44 -0.71
CA CYS A 85 -5.68 29.78 -2.13
C CYS A 85 -5.47 31.29 -2.40
N PRO A 86 -6.32 32.21 -1.90
CA PRO A 86 -6.07 33.64 -2.04
C PRO A 86 -4.84 34.07 -1.23
N ALA A 87 -4.59 33.45 -0.07
CA ALA A 87 -3.45 33.78 0.77
C ALA A 87 -2.10 33.48 0.08
N ILE A 88 -1.94 32.30 -0.56
CA ILE A 88 -0.70 31.99 -1.28
C ILE A 88 -0.50 32.94 -2.48
N LYS A 89 -1.57 33.29 -3.20
CA LYS A 89 -1.51 34.25 -4.31
C LYS A 89 -1.00 35.62 -3.85
N THR A 90 -1.52 36.10 -2.72
CA THR A 90 -1.09 37.36 -2.10
C THR A 90 0.36 37.31 -1.63
N ILE A 91 0.79 36.21 -1.01
CA ILE A 91 2.20 36.01 -0.62
C ILE A 91 3.14 36.00 -1.83
N CYS A 92 2.78 35.28 -2.89
CA CYS A 92 3.61 35.21 -4.09
C CYS A 92 3.80 36.59 -4.74
N SER A 93 2.72 37.37 -4.81
CA SER A 93 2.74 38.76 -5.28
C SER A 93 3.64 39.65 -4.43
N ASP A 94 3.53 39.57 -3.08
CA ASP A 94 4.37 40.36 -2.16
C ASP A 94 5.85 39.99 -2.25
N LEU A 95 6.16 38.69 -2.39
CA LEU A 95 7.52 38.19 -2.52
C LEU A 95 8.12 38.41 -3.92
N GLY A 96 7.29 38.66 -4.95
CA GLY A 96 7.72 38.75 -6.35
C GLY A 96 8.19 37.41 -6.92
N ILE A 97 7.49 36.32 -6.58
CA ILE A 97 7.81 34.95 -6.99
C ILE A 97 6.66 34.31 -7.75
N ASN A 98 6.93 33.23 -8.47
CA ASN A 98 5.92 32.51 -9.25
C ASN A 98 5.10 31.60 -8.34
N LEU A 99 3.77 31.62 -8.48
CA LEU A 99 2.91 30.61 -7.87
C LEU A 99 2.86 29.39 -8.77
N ASP A 100 3.14 28.23 -8.21
CA ASP A 100 2.79 26.95 -8.81
C ASP A 100 1.50 26.42 -8.17
N PRO A 101 0.38 26.40 -8.91
CA PRO A 101 -0.94 26.13 -8.36
C PRO A 101 -1.26 24.64 -8.24
N LEU A 102 -0.29 23.73 -8.45
CA LEU A 102 -0.54 22.28 -8.33
C LEU A 102 -1.16 21.96 -6.97
N MET A 103 -2.32 21.29 -7.01
CA MET A 103 -2.93 20.65 -5.84
C MET A 103 -3.03 19.13 -6.07
N LEU A 104 -2.98 18.32 -5.01
CA LEU A 104 -3.06 16.87 -5.15
C LEU A 104 -4.40 16.40 -5.76
N ALA A 105 -5.48 17.16 -5.57
CA ALA A 105 -6.76 16.91 -6.25
C ALA A 105 -6.67 16.98 -7.78
N ASP A 106 -5.73 17.77 -8.33
CA ASP A 106 -5.49 17.78 -9.77
C ASP A 106 -4.93 16.44 -10.24
N ILE A 107 -4.08 15.82 -9.43
CA ILE A 107 -3.50 14.52 -9.74
C ILE A 107 -4.55 13.44 -9.61
N GLU A 108 -5.29 13.41 -8.50
CA GLU A 108 -6.34 12.42 -8.24
C GLU A 108 -7.38 12.40 -9.37
N GLY A 109 -7.88 13.58 -9.74
CA GLY A 109 -8.93 13.73 -10.75
C GLY A 109 -8.45 13.77 -12.20
N ASP A 110 -7.18 13.46 -12.47
CA ASP A 110 -6.57 13.54 -13.82
C ASP A 110 -6.79 14.91 -14.50
N LEU A 111 -6.72 15.98 -13.71
CA LEU A 111 -6.87 17.36 -14.18
C LEU A 111 -5.51 17.99 -14.51
N GLU A 112 -5.54 19.00 -15.37
CA GLU A 112 -4.37 19.86 -15.60
C GLU A 112 -3.94 20.54 -14.28
N SER A 113 -2.63 20.70 -14.10
CA SER A 113 -2.03 21.34 -12.91
C SER A 113 -2.64 22.74 -12.69
N GLY A 114 -3.20 22.99 -11.51
CA GLY A 114 -3.83 24.26 -11.15
C GLY A 114 -5.34 24.32 -11.36
N THR A 115 -5.97 23.30 -11.94
CA THR A 115 -7.42 23.29 -12.18
C THR A 115 -8.21 23.44 -10.87
N SER A 116 -7.84 22.69 -9.84
CA SER A 116 -8.53 22.69 -8.54
C SER A 116 -8.34 24.02 -7.82
N PHE A 117 -7.12 24.58 -7.85
CA PHE A 117 -6.82 25.91 -7.32
C PHE A 117 -7.66 26.99 -7.99
N ASN A 118 -7.71 26.99 -9.33
CA ASN A 118 -8.47 27.97 -10.10
C ASN A 118 -9.97 27.89 -9.80
N ARG A 119 -10.52 26.66 -9.71
CA ARG A 119 -11.92 26.48 -9.32
C ARG A 119 -12.21 27.06 -7.93
N ILE A 120 -11.36 26.79 -6.93
CA ILE A 120 -11.52 27.38 -5.58
C ILE A 120 -11.47 28.91 -5.65
N MET A 121 -10.53 29.48 -6.40
CA MET A 121 -10.44 30.93 -6.59
C MET A 121 -11.69 31.49 -7.26
N ASP A 122 -12.26 30.79 -8.25
CA ASP A 122 -13.50 31.20 -8.91
C ASP A 122 -14.69 31.14 -7.94
N GLU A 123 -14.81 30.11 -7.12
CA GLU A 123 -15.84 30.06 -6.07
C GLU A 123 -15.71 31.22 -5.07
N ILE A 124 -14.48 31.60 -4.70
CA ILE A 124 -14.22 32.73 -3.81
C ILE A 124 -14.63 34.05 -4.48
N ASN A 125 -14.21 34.25 -5.73
CA ASN A 125 -14.52 35.47 -6.49
C ASN A 125 -16.03 35.65 -6.73
N ASN A 126 -16.77 34.54 -6.84
CA ASN A 126 -18.22 34.54 -7.03
C ASN A 126 -19.02 34.49 -5.71
N ASN A 127 -18.35 34.52 -4.55
CA ASN A 127 -18.96 34.40 -3.22
C ASN A 127 -19.79 33.11 -3.03
N THR A 128 -19.41 32.03 -3.69
CA THR A 128 -20.04 30.70 -3.63
C THR A 128 -19.23 29.72 -2.79
N TRP A 129 -17.95 29.99 -2.51
CA TRP A 129 -17.03 29.09 -1.78
C TRP A 129 -17.49 28.61 -0.40
N MET A 130 -18.32 29.37 0.32
CA MET A 130 -18.82 28.95 1.65
C MET A 130 -20.17 28.21 1.60
N ASP A 131 -20.76 28.09 0.43
CA ASP A 131 -22.09 27.51 0.23
C ASP A 131 -22.01 26.46 -0.87
N SER A 132 -21.77 25.21 -0.47
CA SER A 132 -21.56 24.11 -1.40
C SER A 132 -22.72 23.88 -2.36
N ASP A 133 -23.94 24.28 -1.98
CA ASP A 133 -25.13 24.16 -2.84
C ASP A 133 -25.12 25.21 -3.96
N LYS A 134 -24.28 26.24 -3.85
CA LYS A 134 -24.10 27.31 -4.84
C LYS A 134 -22.80 27.21 -5.63
N ASN A 135 -22.00 26.16 -5.42
CA ASN A 135 -20.75 25.98 -6.16
C ASN A 135 -21.01 25.96 -7.67
N ILE A 136 -20.21 26.74 -8.41
CA ILE A 136 -20.28 26.82 -9.87
C ILE A 136 -19.44 25.75 -10.57
N HIS A 137 -18.56 25.08 -9.84
CA HIS A 137 -17.69 24.03 -10.32
C HIS A 137 -17.90 22.69 -9.61
N LYS A 138 -17.69 21.62 -10.37
CA LYS A 138 -17.50 20.28 -9.78
C LYS A 138 -16.07 20.18 -9.24
N HIS A 139 -15.95 19.89 -7.95
CA HIS A 139 -14.66 19.69 -7.30
C HIS A 139 -14.33 18.20 -7.18
N VAL A 140 -13.04 17.90 -7.33
CA VAL A 140 -12.48 16.59 -6.95
C VAL A 140 -12.17 16.67 -5.46
N SER A 141 -12.65 15.69 -4.71
CA SER A 141 -12.30 15.55 -3.29
C SER A 141 -11.18 14.53 -3.17
N LEU A 142 -10.24 14.80 -2.27
CA LEU A 142 -9.42 13.71 -1.74
C LEU A 142 -10.28 13.03 -0.67
N ASP A 143 -10.39 11.70 -0.73
CA ASP A 143 -11.02 10.95 0.35
C ASP A 143 -10.22 11.19 1.63
N VAL A 144 -10.89 11.28 2.79
CA VAL A 144 -10.23 11.54 4.08
C VAL A 144 -9.14 10.50 4.37
N ASP A 145 -9.40 9.24 3.97
CA ASP A 145 -8.47 8.12 4.12
C ASP A 145 -7.24 8.20 3.17
N LYS A 146 -7.27 9.11 2.18
CA LYS A 146 -6.20 9.38 1.20
C LYS A 146 -5.38 10.63 1.53
N VAL A 147 -5.69 11.34 2.63
CA VAL A 147 -4.92 12.51 3.07
C VAL A 147 -3.78 12.08 3.98
N ASP A 148 -2.54 12.23 3.51
CA ASP A 148 -1.36 12.04 4.36
C ASP A 148 -1.17 13.23 5.32
N GLU A 149 -1.54 13.05 6.59
CA GLU A 149 -1.36 14.08 7.63
C GLU A 149 0.10 14.55 7.75
N PHE A 150 1.07 13.66 7.49
CA PHE A 150 2.49 13.96 7.56
C PHE A 150 3.07 14.57 6.28
N LYS A 151 2.23 14.82 5.26
CA LYS A 151 2.57 15.57 4.04
C LYS A 151 3.69 14.96 3.18
N ARG A 152 4.00 13.67 3.34
CA ARG A 152 5.04 12.98 2.54
C ARG A 152 4.64 12.94 1.07
N THR A 153 3.36 12.67 0.78
CA THR A 153 2.81 12.64 -0.59
C THR A 153 2.84 14.02 -1.26
N ILE A 154 2.51 15.09 -0.51
CA ILE A 154 2.60 16.48 -0.98
C ILE A 154 4.03 16.83 -1.39
N LEU A 155 4.99 16.61 -0.48
CA LEU A 155 6.39 16.93 -0.74
C LEU A 155 6.97 16.09 -1.88
N PHE A 156 6.64 14.79 -1.93
CA PHE A 156 7.03 13.93 -3.04
C PHE A 156 6.56 14.50 -4.38
N ALA A 157 5.27 14.82 -4.53
CA ALA A 157 4.72 15.35 -5.77
C ALA A 157 5.36 16.68 -6.19
N GLN A 158 5.52 17.60 -5.25
CA GLN A 158 6.06 18.94 -5.51
C GLN A 158 7.54 18.90 -5.89
N MET A 159 8.35 18.09 -5.19
CA MET A 159 9.77 17.92 -5.53
C MET A 159 9.95 17.26 -6.91
N GLN A 160 9.14 16.24 -7.22
CA GLN A 160 9.19 15.56 -8.52
C GLN A 160 8.79 16.50 -9.67
N LYS A 161 7.75 17.31 -9.48
CA LYS A 161 7.36 18.34 -10.45
C LYS A 161 8.48 19.36 -10.67
N ALA A 162 8.99 19.95 -9.60
CA ALA A 162 10.08 20.94 -9.66
C ALA A 162 11.30 20.39 -10.42
N ALA A 163 11.70 19.15 -10.14
CA ALA A 163 12.82 18.51 -10.81
C ALA A 163 12.55 18.20 -12.28
N THR A 164 11.32 17.85 -12.63
CA THR A 164 10.92 17.55 -14.01
C THR A 164 10.86 18.82 -14.87
N GLU A 165 10.40 19.94 -14.31
CA GLU A 165 10.31 21.22 -15.03
C GLU A 165 11.67 21.93 -15.14
N HIS A 166 12.60 21.61 -14.24
CA HIS A 166 13.93 22.21 -14.18
C HIS A 166 15.05 21.17 -14.09
N PRO A 167 15.20 20.27 -15.07
CA PRO A 167 16.09 19.10 -14.98
C PRO A 167 17.58 19.45 -14.92
N ASN A 168 17.96 20.65 -15.36
CA ASN A 168 19.35 21.12 -15.42
C ASN A 168 19.71 22.12 -14.32
N GLU A 169 18.77 22.44 -13.43
CA GLU A 169 18.98 23.39 -12.34
C GLU A 169 19.20 22.67 -11.02
N GLU A 170 20.02 23.26 -10.15
CA GLU A 170 20.02 22.89 -8.73
C GLU A 170 18.79 23.51 -8.07
N ILE A 171 18.05 22.70 -7.32
CA ILE A 171 16.78 23.08 -6.71
C ILE A 171 16.93 23.06 -5.20
N ILE A 172 16.72 24.22 -4.59
CA ILE A 172 16.59 24.33 -3.14
C ILE A 172 15.10 24.33 -2.80
N PHE A 173 14.63 23.25 -2.19
CA PHE A 173 13.23 23.06 -1.83
C PHE A 173 13.04 23.29 -0.33
N ASP A 174 12.48 24.43 0.04
CA ASP A 174 12.17 24.76 1.43
C ASP A 174 10.73 24.41 1.76
N PHE A 175 10.52 23.63 2.81
CA PHE A 175 9.21 23.37 3.38
C PHE A 175 9.08 23.99 4.77
N PHE A 176 7.96 24.68 5.03
CA PHE A 176 7.68 25.37 6.29
C PHE A 176 6.42 24.84 6.96
N ASP A 177 6.55 24.43 8.22
CA ASP A 177 5.46 23.87 9.04
C ASP A 177 5.63 24.29 10.50
N ASP A 178 4.56 24.36 11.28
CA ASP A 178 4.64 24.65 12.72
C ASP A 178 4.86 23.37 13.55
N ARG A 179 4.41 22.22 13.04
CA ARG A 179 4.37 20.96 13.77
C ARG A 179 5.69 20.19 13.70
N LEU A 180 6.37 20.07 14.83
CA LEU A 180 7.64 19.34 14.93
C LEU A 180 7.50 17.85 14.67
N ASP A 181 6.37 17.24 15.03
CA ASP A 181 6.10 15.83 14.73
C ASP A 181 6.02 15.58 13.22
N ILE A 182 5.35 16.46 12.45
CA ILE A 182 5.36 16.42 10.99
C ILE A 182 6.80 16.56 10.45
N LEU A 183 7.54 17.57 10.90
CA LEU A 183 8.90 17.83 10.41
C LEU A 183 9.86 16.68 10.72
N PHE A 184 9.74 16.02 11.87
CA PHE A 184 10.57 14.86 12.22
C PHE A 184 10.15 13.61 11.43
N THR A 185 8.86 13.36 11.24
CA THR A 185 8.41 12.25 10.38
C THR A 185 8.90 12.43 8.93
N LEU A 186 8.81 13.65 8.39
CA LEU A 186 9.34 13.98 7.06
C LEU A 186 10.85 13.78 6.98
N LYS A 187 11.59 14.25 7.99
CA LYS A 187 13.04 14.04 8.09
C LYS A 187 13.38 12.56 8.05
N ASP A 188 12.75 11.76 8.91
CA ASP A 188 13.06 10.34 9.05
C ASP A 188 12.71 9.59 7.76
N TYR A 189 11.54 9.87 7.18
CA TYR A 189 11.09 9.22 5.94
C TYR A 189 12.02 9.51 4.76
N PHE A 190 12.33 10.78 4.49
CA PHE A 190 13.18 11.14 3.35
C PHE A 190 14.67 10.89 3.58
N THR A 191 15.13 10.78 4.83
CA THR A 191 16.49 10.32 5.14
C THR A 191 16.63 8.81 4.93
N LYS A 192 15.57 8.04 5.28
CA LYS A 192 15.51 6.60 5.02
C LYS A 192 15.40 6.29 3.52
N HIS A 193 14.65 7.12 2.78
CA HIS A 193 14.37 6.95 1.35
C HIS A 193 14.83 8.13 0.49
N PRO A 194 16.14 8.45 0.46
CA PRO A 194 16.64 9.64 -0.23
C PRO A 194 16.49 9.56 -1.76
N HIS A 195 16.27 8.36 -2.31
CA HIS A 195 15.97 8.13 -3.73
C HIS A 195 14.59 8.63 -4.15
N LEU A 196 13.69 8.94 -3.21
CA LEU A 196 12.42 9.61 -3.50
C LEU A 196 12.59 11.11 -3.77
N ILE A 197 13.71 11.69 -3.34
CA ILE A 197 14.08 13.07 -3.65
C ILE A 197 14.94 13.06 -4.93
N PRO A 198 14.57 13.81 -5.97
CA PRO A 198 15.39 13.93 -7.18
C PRO A 198 16.80 14.45 -6.88
N LYS A 199 17.81 13.96 -7.60
CA LYS A 199 19.24 14.22 -7.38
C LYS A 199 19.63 15.69 -7.49
N ASN A 200 18.85 16.48 -8.22
CA ASN A 200 19.05 17.91 -8.36
C ASN A 200 18.26 18.72 -7.31
N VAL A 201 17.57 18.06 -6.37
CA VAL A 201 16.79 18.69 -5.30
C VAL A 201 17.49 18.51 -3.95
N ARG A 202 17.57 19.60 -3.19
CA ARG A 202 17.94 19.63 -1.77
C ARG A 202 16.74 20.07 -0.95
N LEU A 203 16.18 19.15 -0.15
CA LEU A 203 15.05 19.39 0.73
C LEU A 203 15.54 20.02 2.05
N ARG A 204 14.91 21.12 2.46
CA ARG A 204 15.16 21.79 3.73
C ARG A 204 13.86 21.96 4.49
N LEU A 205 13.82 21.42 5.71
CA LEU A 205 12.65 21.41 6.57
C LEU A 205 12.79 22.51 7.63
N HIS A 206 11.85 23.45 7.69
CA HIS A 206 11.89 24.60 8.58
C HIS A 206 10.67 24.59 9.51
N ALA A 207 10.91 24.81 10.80
CA ALA A 207 9.83 25.10 11.73
C ALA A 207 9.51 26.60 11.71
N TYR A 208 8.24 26.95 11.57
CA TYR A 208 7.73 28.30 11.63
C TYR A 208 6.27 28.32 12.12
N ALA A 209 6.00 29.10 13.18
CA ALA A 209 4.68 29.23 13.79
C ALA A 209 4.31 30.71 14.07
N GLY A 210 4.79 31.64 13.24
CA GLY A 210 4.65 33.10 13.44
C GLY A 210 5.81 33.77 14.19
N GLU A 211 6.74 32.98 14.74
CA GLU A 211 7.95 33.47 15.42
C GLU A 211 9.21 33.30 14.54
N ASP A 212 10.37 33.07 15.13
CA ASP A 212 11.61 32.85 14.40
C ASP A 212 11.60 31.51 13.65
N VAL A 213 12.04 31.56 12.39
CA VAL A 213 12.20 30.37 11.55
C VAL A 213 13.46 29.60 11.94
N SER A 214 13.34 28.27 12.06
CA SER A 214 14.47 27.40 12.40
C SER A 214 14.58 26.17 11.50
N LEU A 215 15.76 25.94 10.93
CA LEU A 215 16.05 24.75 10.12
C LEU A 215 16.12 23.50 11.01
N LYS A 216 15.39 22.46 10.65
CA LYS A 216 15.31 21.18 11.37
C LYS A 216 16.02 20.04 10.67
N ALA A 217 16.03 20.05 9.34
CA ALA A 217 16.73 19.06 8.54
C ALA A 217 17.11 19.62 7.17
N GLU A 218 18.18 19.08 6.61
CA GLU A 218 18.58 19.27 5.22
C GLU A 218 18.95 17.91 4.64
N ILE A 219 18.34 17.54 3.50
CA ILE A 219 18.46 16.22 2.89
C ILE A 219 18.73 16.44 1.39
N SER A 220 19.84 15.89 0.90
CA SER A 220 20.14 15.91 -0.54
C SER A 220 19.54 14.68 -1.21
N GLY A 221 18.85 14.88 -2.33
CA GLY A 221 18.28 13.78 -3.09
C GLY A 221 19.32 12.97 -3.85
N VAL A 222 18.97 11.72 -4.14
CA VAL A 222 19.81 10.81 -4.94
C VAL A 222 19.05 10.13 -6.08
N GLY A 223 17.74 10.35 -6.19
CA GLY A 223 16.89 9.70 -7.18
C GLY A 223 16.91 10.36 -8.55
N ALA A 224 16.52 9.64 -9.60
CA ALA A 224 16.14 10.28 -10.86
C ALA A 224 14.78 11.02 -10.71
N PRO A 225 14.59 12.19 -11.35
CA PRO A 225 13.25 12.76 -11.51
C PRO A 225 12.33 11.76 -12.21
N LEU A 226 11.10 11.60 -11.72
CA LEU A 226 10.13 10.65 -12.24
C LEU A 226 9.15 11.37 -13.17
N SER A 227 9.28 11.20 -14.49
CA SER A 227 8.37 11.81 -15.47
C SER A 227 6.89 11.42 -15.25
N LYS A 228 6.64 10.29 -14.58
CA LYS A 228 5.31 9.77 -14.24
C LYS A 228 4.98 9.82 -12.75
N TYR A 229 5.57 10.77 -12.01
CA TYR A 229 5.33 10.92 -10.56
C TYR A 229 3.85 11.03 -10.18
N ARG A 230 2.98 11.54 -11.08
CA ARG A 230 1.52 11.62 -10.87
C ARG A 230 0.90 10.24 -10.66
N PHE A 231 1.34 9.23 -11.40
CA PHE A 231 0.89 7.85 -11.21
C PHE A 231 1.41 7.26 -9.90
N CYS A 232 2.69 7.50 -9.60
CA CYS A 232 3.30 7.10 -8.32
C CYS A 232 2.52 7.67 -7.13
N LEU A 233 2.12 8.94 -7.20
CA LEU A 233 1.35 9.59 -6.15
C LEU A 233 -0.01 8.92 -5.92
N LYS A 234 -0.74 8.54 -6.97
CA LYS A 234 -2.01 7.81 -6.84
C LYS A 234 -1.81 6.51 -6.08
N ILE A 235 -0.76 5.75 -6.40
CA ILE A 235 -0.42 4.53 -5.65
C ILE A 235 -0.10 4.85 -4.18
N MET A 236 0.63 5.93 -3.91
CA MET A 236 0.91 6.35 -2.52
C MET A 236 -0.37 6.65 -1.75
N HIS A 237 -1.35 7.34 -2.36
CA HIS A 237 -2.63 7.63 -1.71
C HIS A 237 -3.43 6.38 -1.37
N GLU A 238 -3.45 5.37 -2.24
CA GLU A 238 -4.11 4.09 -1.95
C GLU A 238 -3.37 3.25 -0.88
N ASN A 239 -2.12 3.62 -0.55
CA ASN A 239 -1.24 2.82 0.30
C ASN A 239 -0.56 3.65 1.40
N LEU A 240 -1.26 4.63 2.00
CA LEU A 240 -0.68 5.52 3.02
C LEU A 240 -0.05 4.78 4.23
N GLN A 241 -0.59 3.60 4.57
CA GLN A 241 -0.06 2.77 5.66
C GLN A 241 1.20 1.98 5.26
N ALA A 242 1.49 1.86 3.97
CA ALA A 242 2.60 1.10 3.41
C ALA A 242 3.56 1.98 2.59
N LEU A 243 3.68 3.27 2.93
CA LEU A 243 4.55 4.21 2.21
C LEU A 243 6.04 3.84 2.28
N ASP A 244 6.46 3.08 3.28
CA ASP A 244 7.81 2.51 3.35
C ASP A 244 8.01 1.41 2.30
N ASP A 245 7.05 0.50 2.16
CA ASP A 245 7.11 -0.58 1.18
C ASP A 245 7.04 -0.03 -0.25
N PHE A 246 6.21 1.00 -0.45
CA PHE A 246 6.16 1.75 -1.71
C PHE A 246 7.52 2.40 -2.03
N ALA A 247 8.16 3.04 -1.05
CA ALA A 247 9.45 3.67 -1.23
C ALA A 247 10.53 2.65 -1.62
N GLU A 248 10.61 1.51 -0.94
CA GLU A 248 11.55 0.44 -1.30
C GLU A 248 11.27 -0.11 -2.70
N SER A 249 9.99 -0.25 -3.07
CA SER A 249 9.61 -0.69 -4.42
C SER A 249 10.06 0.30 -5.50
N LEU A 250 9.99 1.61 -5.24
CA LEU A 250 10.47 2.65 -6.16
C LEU A 250 11.99 2.75 -6.26
N LYS A 251 12.75 2.16 -5.33
CA LYS A 251 14.21 2.21 -5.32
C LYS A 251 14.83 1.59 -6.57
N GLU A 252 14.21 0.56 -7.11
CA GLU A 252 14.67 -0.08 -8.35
C GLU A 252 14.35 0.75 -9.60
N PHE A 253 13.30 1.58 -9.55
CA PHE A 253 12.83 2.40 -10.67
C PHE A 253 13.50 3.78 -10.73
N THR A 254 13.93 4.32 -9.59
CA THR A 254 14.59 5.63 -9.48
C THR A 254 16.07 5.62 -9.87
N ILE A 255 16.64 4.45 -10.18
CA ILE A 255 18.06 4.27 -10.52
C ILE A 255 18.31 4.12 -12.04
N GLN A 256 17.32 3.81 -12.89
CA GLN A 256 17.51 3.71 -14.36
C GLN A 256 16.29 4.16 -15.19
N ASP A 257 16.45 5.27 -15.91
CA ASP A 257 15.40 6.16 -16.43
C ASP A 257 15.00 5.93 -17.91
N GLN A 258 14.90 4.68 -18.36
CA GLN A 258 14.33 4.35 -19.70
C GLN A 258 13.31 3.21 -19.66
N PHE A 259 13.37 2.37 -18.62
CA PHE A 259 12.53 1.19 -18.49
C PHE A 259 11.09 1.54 -18.07
N VAL A 260 10.92 2.46 -17.11
CA VAL A 260 9.62 2.88 -16.57
C VAL A 260 8.76 3.55 -17.65
N GLU A 261 9.36 4.38 -18.51
CA GLU A 261 8.59 5.08 -19.54
C GLU A 261 7.96 4.11 -20.52
N LYS A 262 8.73 3.09 -20.96
CA LYS A 262 8.28 2.05 -21.87
C LYS A 262 7.21 1.18 -21.23
N VAL A 263 7.43 0.67 -20.02
CA VAL A 263 6.42 -0.12 -19.28
C VAL A 263 5.13 0.68 -19.09
N VAL A 264 5.22 1.92 -18.62
CA VAL A 264 4.02 2.71 -18.38
C VAL A 264 3.34 3.13 -19.69
N SER A 265 4.06 3.33 -20.80
CA SER A 265 3.42 3.55 -22.12
C SER A 265 2.64 2.33 -22.59
N ILE A 266 3.15 1.13 -22.33
CA ILE A 266 2.49 -0.14 -22.64
C ILE A 266 1.23 -0.30 -21.77
N PHE A 267 1.29 0.11 -20.50
CA PHE A 267 0.19 0.02 -19.54
C PHE A 267 -0.87 1.13 -19.65
N GLN A 268 -0.50 2.27 -20.22
CA GLN A 268 -1.41 3.40 -20.40
C GLN A 268 -2.64 3.02 -21.25
N GLU A 269 -2.46 2.10 -22.20
CA GLU A 269 -3.59 1.55 -22.97
C GLU A 269 -4.60 0.80 -22.08
N VAL A 270 -4.12 -0.04 -21.17
CA VAL A 270 -4.94 -0.84 -20.25
C VAL A 270 -5.70 0.07 -19.27
N ALA A 271 -5.00 1.08 -18.73
CA ALA A 271 -5.58 2.06 -17.83
C ALA A 271 -6.64 2.93 -18.54
N ASN A 272 -6.35 3.45 -19.74
CA ASN A 272 -7.29 4.28 -20.51
C ASN A 272 -8.58 3.53 -20.90
N ARG A 273 -8.51 2.21 -21.07
CA ARG A 273 -9.70 1.37 -21.30
C ARG A 273 -10.42 0.97 -20.02
N GLY A 274 -9.94 1.44 -18.86
CA GLY A 274 -10.51 1.11 -17.54
C GLY A 274 -10.50 -0.38 -17.26
N LEU A 275 -9.44 -1.08 -17.70
CA LEU A 275 -9.21 -2.51 -17.47
C LEU A 275 -8.23 -2.76 -16.31
N PHE A 276 -7.52 -1.73 -15.84
CA PHE A 276 -6.62 -1.83 -14.69
C PHE A 276 -7.42 -1.64 -13.39
N ILE A 277 -7.29 -2.58 -12.46
CA ILE A 277 -8.04 -2.66 -11.20
C ILE A 277 -7.14 -3.10 -10.05
N ASP A 278 -7.64 -2.97 -8.84
CA ASP A 278 -7.02 -3.57 -7.67
C ASP A 278 -7.27 -5.08 -7.62
N HIS A 279 -6.29 -5.82 -7.06
CA HIS A 279 -6.31 -7.29 -7.02
C HIS A 279 -7.56 -7.86 -6.33
N GLU A 280 -8.11 -7.16 -5.33
CA GLU A 280 -9.25 -7.67 -4.55
C GLU A 280 -10.59 -7.51 -5.29
N ASP A 281 -10.60 -6.77 -6.40
CA ASP A 281 -11.83 -6.35 -7.08
C ASP A 281 -12.18 -7.13 -8.33
N VAL A 282 -11.43 -8.18 -8.69
CA VAL A 282 -11.63 -8.88 -9.97
C VAL A 282 -13.08 -9.39 -10.13
N ASN A 283 -13.68 -9.93 -9.08
CA ASN A 283 -15.09 -10.36 -9.09
C ASN A 283 -16.06 -9.18 -9.27
N ARG A 284 -15.83 -8.10 -8.51
CA ARG A 284 -16.64 -6.87 -8.60
C ARG A 284 -16.58 -6.26 -10.00
N PHE A 285 -15.38 -6.19 -10.57
CA PHE A 285 -15.14 -5.67 -11.91
C PHE A 285 -15.96 -6.40 -12.97
N PHE A 286 -15.97 -7.74 -12.98
CA PHE A 286 -16.76 -8.49 -13.95
C PHE A 286 -18.27 -8.46 -13.67
N THR A 287 -18.67 -8.14 -12.44
CA THR A 287 -20.08 -7.87 -12.12
C THR A 287 -20.53 -6.54 -12.74
N GLU A 288 -19.70 -5.51 -12.67
CA GLU A 288 -19.98 -4.18 -13.22
C GLU A 288 -19.76 -4.09 -14.74
N LYS A 289 -18.79 -4.84 -15.26
CA LYS A 289 -18.39 -4.87 -16.68
C LYS A 289 -18.36 -6.31 -17.21
N PRO A 290 -19.51 -6.98 -17.35
CA PRO A 290 -19.58 -8.40 -17.74
C PRO A 290 -19.02 -8.69 -19.13
N ASN A 291 -18.96 -7.67 -20.01
CA ASN A 291 -18.46 -7.81 -21.37
C ASN A 291 -16.99 -7.39 -21.53
N ALA A 292 -16.29 -7.07 -20.45
CA ALA A 292 -14.87 -6.72 -20.53
C ALA A 292 -14.05 -7.96 -20.95
N PRO A 293 -13.07 -7.83 -21.86
CA PRO A 293 -12.32 -8.99 -22.37
C PRO A 293 -11.43 -9.62 -21.29
N PHE A 294 -10.95 -8.81 -20.36
CA PHE A 294 -10.20 -9.19 -19.17
C PHE A 294 -10.12 -7.98 -18.22
N ALA A 295 -9.64 -8.21 -17.00
CA ALA A 295 -9.20 -7.21 -16.04
C ALA A 295 -7.69 -7.38 -15.80
N VAL A 296 -6.97 -6.33 -15.42
CA VAL A 296 -5.54 -6.37 -15.13
C VAL A 296 -5.29 -5.78 -13.76
N HIS A 297 -4.45 -6.41 -12.97
CA HIS A 297 -4.01 -5.87 -11.69
C HIS A 297 -2.52 -6.16 -11.48
N GLN A 298 -1.88 -5.44 -10.57
CA GLN A 298 -0.49 -5.74 -10.19
C GLN A 298 -0.40 -7.16 -9.62
N SER A 299 0.65 -7.90 -10.00
CA SER A 299 0.82 -9.26 -9.49
C SER A 299 1.37 -9.22 -8.07
N LYS A 300 0.81 -10.04 -7.16
CA LYS A 300 1.35 -10.21 -5.80
C LYS A 300 2.71 -10.90 -5.78
N LEU A 301 3.09 -11.58 -6.86
CA LEU A 301 4.39 -12.22 -6.98
C LEU A 301 5.33 -11.32 -7.80
N ALA A 302 6.35 -10.80 -7.13
CA ALA A 302 7.47 -10.13 -7.78
C ALA A 302 8.42 -11.17 -8.39
N ILE A 303 8.76 -11.00 -9.66
CA ILE A 303 9.79 -11.80 -10.33
C ILE A 303 10.97 -10.87 -10.64
N PRO A 304 12.17 -11.13 -10.10
CA PRO A 304 13.33 -10.28 -10.34
C PRO A 304 13.56 -10.02 -11.84
N GLY A 305 13.73 -8.75 -12.21
CA GLY A 305 13.97 -8.35 -13.59
C GLY A 305 12.71 -8.11 -14.43
N PHE A 306 11.51 -8.32 -13.89
CA PHE A 306 10.24 -8.07 -14.57
C PHE A 306 9.34 -7.10 -13.81
N PHE A 307 8.60 -6.28 -14.55
CA PHE A 307 7.38 -5.67 -14.05
C PHE A 307 6.23 -6.68 -14.19
N THR A 308 5.79 -7.27 -13.08
CA THR A 308 4.79 -8.35 -13.09
C THR A 308 3.36 -7.86 -12.85
N PHE A 309 2.44 -8.38 -13.64
CA PHE A 309 1.02 -8.10 -13.54
C PHE A 309 0.22 -9.37 -13.80
N THR A 310 -1.03 -9.40 -13.38
CA THR A 310 -1.95 -10.50 -13.65
C THR A 310 -3.09 -9.95 -14.50
N ALA A 311 -3.40 -10.63 -15.60
CA ALA A 311 -4.65 -10.43 -16.31
C ALA A 311 -5.62 -11.56 -15.94
N ALA A 312 -6.86 -11.20 -15.62
CA ALA A 312 -7.93 -12.11 -15.27
C ALA A 312 -9.02 -12.04 -16.33
N GLN A 313 -9.60 -13.16 -16.74
CA GLN A 313 -10.70 -13.24 -17.69
C GLN A 313 -11.84 -14.05 -17.08
N MET A 314 -13.07 -13.55 -17.19
CA MET A 314 -14.26 -14.33 -16.86
C MET A 314 -14.50 -15.39 -17.95
N THR A 315 -14.66 -16.65 -17.54
CA THR A 315 -15.00 -17.77 -18.41
C THR A 315 -16.22 -18.50 -17.85
N ASP A 316 -16.80 -19.43 -18.62
CA ASP A 316 -17.92 -20.25 -18.17
C ASP A 316 -17.56 -21.14 -16.96
N GLN A 317 -16.28 -21.37 -16.72
CA GLN A 317 -15.73 -22.14 -15.59
C GLN A 317 -15.29 -21.25 -14.41
N GLY A 318 -15.54 -19.94 -14.48
CA GLY A 318 -15.11 -18.94 -13.50
C GLY A 318 -13.97 -18.06 -14.00
N ILE A 319 -13.30 -17.37 -13.08
CA ILE A 319 -12.23 -16.43 -13.43
C ILE A 319 -10.91 -17.18 -13.65
N ASN A 320 -10.37 -17.05 -14.86
CA ASN A 320 -9.06 -17.53 -15.22
C ASN A 320 -8.02 -16.41 -15.09
N CYS A 321 -6.93 -16.63 -14.37
CA CYS A 321 -5.88 -15.64 -14.14
C CYS A 321 -4.56 -16.09 -14.75
N ILE A 322 -3.94 -15.22 -15.53
CA ILE A 322 -2.62 -15.45 -16.12
C ILE A 322 -1.70 -14.33 -15.68
N ARG A 323 -0.51 -14.70 -15.18
CA ARG A 323 0.52 -13.74 -14.83
C ARG A 323 1.40 -13.45 -16.02
N TYR A 324 1.74 -12.18 -16.16
CA TYR A 324 2.62 -11.66 -17.19
C TYR A 324 3.74 -10.85 -16.56
N GLY A 325 4.85 -10.72 -17.28
CA GLY A 325 5.98 -9.87 -16.94
C GLY A 325 6.41 -9.05 -18.14
N LEU A 326 6.75 -7.78 -17.92
CA LEU A 326 7.53 -7.00 -18.89
C LEU A 326 8.99 -6.96 -18.45
N ASP A 327 9.90 -7.40 -19.32
CA ASP A 327 11.34 -7.27 -19.07
C ASP A 327 11.82 -5.83 -19.30
N ARG A 328 13.12 -5.59 -19.03
CA ARG A 328 13.76 -4.28 -19.18
C ARG A 328 13.68 -3.68 -20.59
N GLU A 329 13.48 -4.51 -21.61
CA GLU A 329 13.34 -4.08 -23.00
C GLU A 329 11.88 -3.87 -23.39
N GLY A 330 10.92 -4.07 -22.48
CA GLY A 330 9.48 -3.99 -22.74
C GLY A 330 8.95 -5.19 -23.54
N LYS A 331 9.67 -6.31 -23.57
CA LYS A 331 9.15 -7.57 -24.09
C LYS A 331 8.19 -8.18 -23.09
N LEU A 332 7.08 -8.70 -23.60
CA LEU A 332 6.04 -9.31 -22.79
C LEU A 332 6.33 -10.80 -22.63
N PHE A 333 6.10 -11.32 -21.44
CA PHE A 333 6.21 -12.73 -21.12
C PHE A 333 4.96 -13.18 -20.40
N ALA A 334 4.40 -14.34 -20.75
CA ALA A 334 3.56 -15.10 -19.83
C ALA A 334 4.49 -15.82 -18.85
N VAL A 335 4.28 -15.62 -17.56
CA VAL A 335 5.20 -16.07 -16.51
C VAL A 335 4.45 -16.92 -15.48
N ASP A 336 4.92 -18.13 -15.27
CA ASP A 336 4.59 -18.94 -14.10
C ASP A 336 5.85 -19.12 -13.23
N GLU A 337 5.75 -19.83 -12.10
CA GLU A 337 6.87 -20.00 -11.17
C GLU A 337 8.06 -20.78 -11.75
N GLN A 338 7.89 -21.44 -12.90
CA GLN A 338 8.80 -22.43 -13.48
C GLN A 338 9.15 -22.14 -14.95
N LYS A 339 8.35 -21.33 -15.66
CA LYS A 339 8.44 -21.09 -17.10
C LYS A 339 8.14 -19.62 -17.43
N GLN A 340 8.88 -19.14 -18.43
CA GLN A 340 8.69 -17.82 -19.04
C GLN A 340 8.53 -18.02 -20.53
N ILE A 341 7.38 -17.62 -21.08
CA ILE A 341 7.09 -17.71 -22.50
C ILE A 341 7.01 -16.31 -23.05
N GLU A 342 7.96 -15.93 -23.91
CA GLU A 342 7.93 -14.64 -24.58
C GLU A 342 6.72 -14.54 -25.51
N LEU A 343 5.97 -13.45 -25.36
CA LEU A 343 4.84 -13.07 -26.19
C LEU A 343 5.22 -11.82 -26.97
N LYS A 344 5.15 -11.91 -28.29
CA LYS A 344 5.34 -10.74 -29.15
C LYS A 344 4.13 -9.81 -29.01
N ILE A 345 4.37 -8.59 -28.52
CA ILE A 345 3.33 -7.55 -28.50
C ILE A 345 2.93 -7.22 -29.94
N LEU A 346 1.63 -7.31 -30.22
CA LEU A 346 1.04 -7.00 -31.50
C LEU A 346 1.15 -5.50 -31.82
N PRO A 347 1.17 -5.10 -33.11
CA PRO A 347 1.13 -3.69 -33.51
C PRO A 347 -0.06 -2.91 -32.90
N GLU A 348 -1.17 -3.60 -32.64
CA GLU A 348 -2.40 -3.07 -32.05
C GLU A 348 -2.33 -2.87 -30.53
N GLY A 349 -1.21 -3.24 -29.88
CA GLY A 349 -0.93 -2.94 -28.48
C GLY A 349 -1.11 -4.11 -27.52
N LEU A 350 -0.95 -3.83 -26.22
CA LEU A 350 -0.98 -4.83 -25.16
C LEU A 350 -2.37 -5.44 -25.02
N VAL A 351 -3.43 -4.62 -25.14
CA VAL A 351 -4.80 -5.11 -24.96
C VAL A 351 -5.16 -6.13 -26.05
N ALA A 352 -4.81 -5.85 -27.30
CA ALA A 352 -5.01 -6.79 -28.41
C ALA A 352 -4.21 -8.08 -28.19
N THR A 353 -2.96 -7.95 -27.74
CA THR A 353 -2.06 -9.08 -27.46
C THR A 353 -2.66 -10.01 -26.40
N LEU A 354 -3.09 -9.46 -25.25
CA LEU A 354 -3.69 -10.23 -24.17
C LEU A 354 -5.03 -10.85 -24.58
N THR A 355 -5.89 -10.11 -25.29
CA THR A 355 -7.17 -10.62 -25.81
C THR A 355 -6.95 -11.84 -26.71
N MET A 356 -5.99 -11.76 -27.63
CA MET A 356 -5.65 -12.87 -28.52
C MET A 356 -5.08 -14.07 -27.74
N HIS A 357 -4.21 -13.82 -26.77
CA HIS A 357 -3.61 -14.89 -25.96
C HIS A 357 -4.68 -15.65 -25.16
N PHE A 358 -5.62 -14.94 -24.52
CA PHE A 358 -6.78 -15.55 -23.88
C PHE A 358 -7.64 -16.37 -24.86
N GLY A 359 -7.89 -15.85 -26.07
CA GLY A 359 -8.63 -16.55 -27.11
C GLY A 359 -7.98 -17.88 -27.53
N LEU A 360 -6.65 -17.90 -27.69
CA LEU A 360 -5.89 -19.11 -28.03
C LEU A 360 -5.96 -20.17 -26.91
N LEU A 361 -5.91 -19.72 -25.65
CA LEU A 361 -6.02 -20.62 -24.50
C LEU A 361 -7.42 -21.22 -24.39
N LYS A 362 -8.47 -20.44 -24.63
CA LYS A 362 -9.86 -20.92 -24.65
C LYS A 362 -10.10 -21.98 -25.74
N GLN A 363 -9.58 -21.77 -26.95
CA GLN A 363 -9.68 -22.76 -28.02
C GLN A 363 -8.91 -24.06 -27.71
N SER A 364 -7.79 -23.94 -27.00
CA SER A 364 -6.97 -25.09 -26.60
C SER A 364 -7.67 -25.94 -25.53
N SER A 365 -8.35 -25.32 -24.57
CA SER A 365 -9.16 -26.03 -23.57
C SER A 365 -10.42 -26.67 -24.16
N GLU A 366 -11.12 -25.99 -25.07
CA GLU A 366 -12.33 -26.53 -25.73
C GLU A 366 -12.04 -27.72 -26.66
N ASN A 367 -10.85 -27.74 -27.27
CA ASN A 367 -10.40 -28.86 -28.12
C ASN A 367 -9.94 -30.08 -27.30
N GLN A 368 -9.48 -29.90 -26.05
CA GLN A 368 -9.16 -31.02 -25.16
C GLN A 368 -10.41 -31.74 -24.64
N GLU A 369 -11.54 -31.05 -24.48
CA GLU A 369 -12.82 -31.67 -24.07
C GLU A 369 -13.51 -32.48 -25.19
N LYS A 370 -13.25 -32.17 -26.47
CA LYS A 370 -13.87 -32.87 -27.62
C LYS A 370 -13.15 -34.14 -28.05
N VAL A 371 -11.94 -34.42 -27.57
CA VAL A 371 -11.13 -35.58 -27.97
C VAL A 371 -11.00 -36.59 -26.82
N GLN A 372 -12.13 -37.17 -26.41
CA GLN A 372 -12.13 -38.43 -25.66
C GLN A 372 -12.83 -39.53 -26.47
N LYS A 373 -12.10 -40.10 -27.44
CA LYS A 373 -12.23 -41.51 -27.88
C LYS A 373 -10.83 -42.04 -28.22
N PRO A 374 -10.50 -43.29 -27.85
CA PRO A 374 -9.12 -43.72 -27.76
C PRO A 374 -8.57 -44.16 -29.11
N VAL A 375 -7.43 -43.60 -29.51
CA VAL A 375 -6.46 -44.27 -30.39
C VAL A 375 -5.09 -44.05 -29.78
N ILE A 376 -4.41 -45.15 -29.50
CA ILE A 376 -3.07 -45.22 -28.92
C ILE A 376 -2.08 -44.67 -29.97
N GLN A 377 -1.31 -43.64 -29.61
CA GLN A 377 0.06 -43.44 -30.08
C GLN A 377 0.81 -42.45 -29.17
N ASP A 378 2.03 -42.85 -28.84
CA ASP A 378 3.02 -42.41 -27.84
C ASP A 378 2.92 -40.99 -27.21
N ALA A 379 2.96 -41.01 -25.87
CA ALA A 379 2.88 -39.84 -24.99
C ALA A 379 4.12 -38.92 -25.04
N PRO A 380 3.95 -37.59 -25.02
CA PRO A 380 4.99 -36.68 -24.54
C PRO A 380 5.09 -36.82 -23.00
N LYS A 381 6.31 -36.96 -22.48
CA LYS A 381 6.60 -37.17 -21.05
C LYS A 381 5.89 -36.13 -20.18
N ALA A 382 4.92 -36.58 -19.38
CA ALA A 382 4.34 -35.83 -18.28
C ALA A 382 5.44 -35.38 -17.31
N GLU A 383 5.45 -34.09 -16.97
CA GLU A 383 6.25 -33.56 -15.85
C GLU A 383 5.84 -34.32 -14.59
N LYS A 384 6.78 -35.06 -14.02
CA LYS A 384 6.57 -35.80 -12.76
C LYS A 384 6.40 -34.78 -11.64
N ILE A 385 5.15 -34.49 -11.27
CA ILE A 385 4.84 -33.85 -9.99
C ILE A 385 5.48 -34.66 -8.86
N SER A 386 6.06 -33.99 -7.87
CA SER A 386 6.68 -34.67 -6.74
C SER A 386 5.62 -35.39 -5.89
N THR A 387 6.00 -36.44 -5.17
CA THR A 387 5.06 -37.16 -4.29
C THR A 387 4.41 -36.22 -3.27
N GLY A 388 5.18 -35.29 -2.69
CA GLY A 388 4.65 -34.26 -1.79
C GLY A 388 3.64 -33.31 -2.44
N GLN A 389 3.84 -32.93 -3.70
CA GLN A 389 2.89 -32.09 -4.44
C GLN A 389 1.58 -32.84 -4.72
N ALA A 390 1.65 -34.11 -5.10
CA ALA A 390 0.47 -34.94 -5.31
C ALA A 390 -0.37 -35.08 -4.02
N LEU A 391 0.30 -35.37 -2.90
CA LEU A 391 -0.32 -35.48 -1.58
C LEU A 391 -0.92 -34.15 -1.08
N TYR A 392 -0.25 -33.03 -1.32
CA TYR A 392 -0.78 -31.72 -0.96
C TYR A 392 -2.02 -31.36 -1.79
N GLN A 393 -2.01 -31.67 -3.08
CA GLN A 393 -3.18 -31.49 -3.95
C GLN A 393 -4.36 -32.34 -3.49
N GLU A 394 -4.12 -33.58 -3.06
CA GLU A 394 -5.15 -34.46 -2.49
C GLU A 394 -5.79 -33.83 -1.25
N ILE A 395 -4.99 -33.29 -0.33
CA ILE A 395 -5.50 -32.56 0.84
C ILE A 395 -6.35 -31.35 0.43
N THR A 396 -5.90 -30.55 -0.55
CA THR A 396 -6.66 -29.35 -0.97
C THR A 396 -8.00 -29.66 -1.62
N LYS A 397 -8.16 -30.90 -2.13
CA LYS A 397 -9.42 -31.41 -2.68
C LYS A 397 -10.27 -32.12 -1.63
N SER A 398 -9.76 -32.32 -0.42
CA SER A 398 -10.49 -32.96 0.66
C SER A 398 -11.61 -32.06 1.20
N PRO A 399 -12.72 -32.63 1.71
CA PRO A 399 -13.80 -31.84 2.31
C PRO A 399 -13.38 -31.08 3.57
N TYR A 400 -12.21 -31.40 4.14
CA TYR A 400 -11.67 -30.70 5.30
C TYR A 400 -10.94 -29.42 4.93
N PHE A 401 -10.64 -29.15 3.66
CA PHE A 401 -9.87 -27.98 3.25
C PHE A 401 -10.73 -26.73 3.12
N VAL A 402 -10.27 -25.63 3.71
CA VAL A 402 -10.90 -24.31 3.65
C VAL A 402 -9.87 -23.30 3.14
N ALA A 403 -10.14 -22.74 1.96
CA ALA A 403 -9.25 -21.78 1.30
C ALA A 403 -9.19 -20.42 2.03
N ASP A 404 -10.32 -19.97 2.59
CA ASP A 404 -10.41 -18.73 3.34
C ASP A 404 -10.24 -18.98 4.85
N ALA A 405 -9.10 -18.56 5.41
CA ALA A 405 -8.79 -18.73 6.82
C ALA A 405 -9.80 -18.06 7.77
N SER A 406 -10.57 -17.05 7.31
CA SER A 406 -11.61 -16.39 8.10
C SER A 406 -12.84 -17.28 8.33
N GLN A 407 -13.09 -18.24 7.42
CA GLN A 407 -14.25 -19.14 7.48
C GLN A 407 -14.03 -20.36 8.38
N VAL A 408 -12.79 -20.60 8.84
CA VAL A 408 -12.43 -21.83 9.57
C VAL A 408 -13.27 -22.03 10.83
N LYS A 409 -13.54 -20.96 11.58
CA LYS A 409 -14.36 -21.03 12.79
C LYS A 409 -15.81 -21.39 12.45
N THR A 410 -16.37 -20.74 11.44
CA THR A 410 -17.73 -21.00 10.93
C THR A 410 -17.88 -22.43 10.41
N VAL A 411 -16.88 -22.95 9.69
CA VAL A 411 -16.90 -24.34 9.19
C VAL A 411 -16.85 -25.35 10.35
N LEU A 412 -16.00 -25.12 11.38
CA LEU A 412 -15.96 -25.97 12.58
C LEU A 412 -17.25 -25.90 13.41
N GLU A 413 -17.96 -24.77 13.40
CA GLU A 413 -19.26 -24.60 14.06
C GLU A 413 -20.38 -25.29 13.28
N ASN A 414 -20.33 -25.31 11.95
CA ASN A 414 -21.36 -25.91 11.10
C ASN A 414 -21.17 -27.43 10.87
N HIS A 415 -19.95 -27.95 11.07
CA HIS A 415 -19.60 -29.35 10.86
C HIS A 415 -18.98 -29.97 12.11
N HIS A 416 -19.81 -30.20 13.14
CA HIS A 416 -19.37 -30.78 14.42
C HIS A 416 -18.79 -32.21 14.31
N ASP A 417 -19.04 -32.89 13.20
CA ASP A 417 -18.49 -34.20 12.87
C ASP A 417 -17.05 -34.15 12.34
N TYR A 418 -16.55 -32.97 11.95
CA TYR A 418 -15.20 -32.83 11.41
C TYR A 418 -14.15 -32.97 12.53
N PRO A 419 -13.15 -33.86 12.38
CA PRO A 419 -12.08 -34.00 13.37
C PRO A 419 -11.20 -32.74 13.44
N PHE A 420 -11.08 -32.03 12.31
CA PHE A 420 -10.35 -30.79 12.09
C PHE A 420 -10.78 -30.15 10.76
N VAL A 421 -10.32 -28.91 10.53
CA VAL A 421 -10.31 -28.22 9.25
C VAL A 421 -8.86 -27.97 8.84
N ILE A 422 -8.54 -28.08 7.55
CA ILE A 422 -7.23 -27.82 6.97
C ILE A 422 -7.26 -26.48 6.25
N ARG A 423 -6.22 -25.67 6.43
CA ARG A 423 -6.00 -24.45 5.64
C ARG A 423 -4.54 -24.31 5.25
N GLU A 424 -4.27 -23.44 4.29
CA GLU A 424 -2.89 -23.05 3.99
C GLU A 424 -2.24 -22.37 5.21
N SER A 425 -0.97 -22.68 5.44
CA SER A 425 -0.19 -22.03 6.49
C SER A 425 0.37 -20.71 5.98
N SER A 426 0.20 -19.64 6.77
CA SER A 426 0.83 -18.34 6.51
C SER A 426 2.34 -18.36 6.74
N ALA A 427 2.83 -19.31 7.53
CA ALA A 427 4.25 -19.52 7.77
C ALA A 427 4.81 -20.53 6.76
N LYS A 428 5.78 -20.10 5.95
CA LYS A 428 6.47 -20.93 4.97
C LYS A 428 7.73 -21.54 5.57
N VAL A 429 8.00 -22.81 5.24
CA VAL A 429 9.26 -23.49 5.57
C VAL A 429 9.94 -23.87 4.25
N PRO A 430 11.18 -23.41 3.98
CA PRO A 430 11.87 -23.71 2.74
C PRO A 430 11.93 -25.22 2.47
N GLY A 431 11.57 -25.63 1.25
CA GLY A 431 11.55 -27.03 0.83
C GLY A 431 10.35 -27.85 1.31
N MET A 432 9.33 -27.23 1.91
CA MET A 432 8.10 -27.88 2.33
C MET A 432 6.84 -27.14 1.87
N LEU A 433 5.80 -27.90 1.52
CA LEU A 433 4.43 -27.40 1.37
C LEU A 433 3.76 -27.38 2.74
N THR A 434 3.46 -26.19 3.28
CA THR A 434 3.00 -26.02 4.67
C THR A 434 1.50 -25.77 4.77
N PHE A 435 0.86 -26.43 5.73
CA PHE A 435 -0.57 -26.29 6.03
C PHE A 435 -0.82 -26.35 7.54
N THR A 436 -2.00 -25.91 7.95
CA THR A 436 -2.42 -25.87 9.35
C THR A 436 -3.72 -26.64 9.53
N LEU A 437 -3.74 -27.54 10.51
CA LEU A 437 -4.97 -28.16 11.02
C LEU A 437 -5.51 -27.32 12.16
N VAL A 438 -6.81 -27.02 12.10
CA VAL A 438 -7.53 -26.29 13.14
C VAL A 438 -8.64 -27.18 13.67
N SER A 439 -8.70 -27.34 14.98
CA SER A 439 -9.59 -28.29 15.64
C SER A 439 -10.28 -27.66 16.84
N SER A 440 -11.53 -28.04 17.09
CA SER A 440 -12.22 -27.70 18.34
C SER A 440 -11.92 -28.74 19.43
N THR A 441 -11.77 -28.27 20.67
CA THR A 441 -11.61 -29.05 21.90
C THR A 441 -12.50 -28.47 23.01
N ASP A 442 -12.65 -29.21 24.12
CA ASP A 442 -13.31 -28.73 25.34
C ASP A 442 -12.62 -27.49 25.97
N LYS A 443 -11.38 -27.21 25.57
CA LYS A 443 -10.57 -26.06 26.03
C LYS A 443 -10.41 -24.97 24.98
N GLY A 444 -11.19 -25.03 23.91
CA GLY A 444 -11.18 -24.04 22.82
C GLY A 444 -10.58 -24.55 21.52
N ILE A 445 -10.30 -23.62 20.60
CA ILE A 445 -9.77 -23.91 19.27
C ILE A 445 -8.25 -24.04 19.34
N ILE A 446 -7.73 -25.09 18.71
CA ILE A 446 -6.30 -25.39 18.65
C ILE A 446 -5.84 -25.39 17.20
N SER A 447 -4.57 -25.05 16.96
CA SER A 447 -3.96 -25.08 15.63
C SER A 447 -2.64 -25.84 15.68
N SER A 448 -2.48 -26.80 14.76
CA SER A 448 -1.26 -27.58 14.59
C SER A 448 -0.73 -27.39 13.17
N ARG A 449 0.55 -27.05 13.03
CA ARG A 449 1.18 -26.77 11.73
C ARG A 449 1.93 -28.00 11.22
N TYR A 450 1.84 -28.24 9.91
CA TYR A 450 2.46 -29.37 9.23
C TYR A 450 3.16 -28.94 7.94
N GLY A 451 4.09 -29.77 7.47
CA GLY A 451 4.80 -29.61 6.20
C GLY A 451 4.98 -30.93 5.47
N LEU A 452 4.84 -30.92 4.14
CA LEU A 452 5.21 -32.02 3.26
C LEU A 452 6.47 -31.65 2.47
N ASN A 453 7.52 -32.46 2.52
CA ASN A 453 8.64 -32.29 1.61
C ASN A 453 8.36 -32.89 0.22
N TYR A 454 9.25 -32.67 -0.74
CA TYR A 454 9.05 -33.15 -2.12
C TYR A 454 8.92 -34.67 -2.23
N GLN A 455 9.52 -35.43 -1.29
CA GLN A 455 9.46 -36.89 -1.20
C GLN A 455 8.12 -37.42 -0.64
N GLY A 456 7.24 -36.54 -0.14
CA GLY A 456 5.96 -36.92 0.46
C GLY A 456 6.06 -37.27 1.94
N GLU A 457 7.16 -36.93 2.60
CA GLU A 457 7.31 -37.13 4.04
C GLU A 457 6.61 -36.00 4.80
N LEU A 458 5.79 -36.38 5.79
CA LEU A 458 5.03 -35.46 6.62
C LEU A 458 5.83 -35.03 7.86
N PHE A 459 5.77 -33.76 8.19
CA PHE A 459 6.40 -33.18 9.39
C PHE A 459 5.37 -32.38 10.19
N SER A 460 5.43 -32.49 11.53
CA SER A 460 4.83 -31.52 12.45
C SER A 460 5.81 -30.36 12.65
N LEU A 461 5.32 -29.13 12.65
CA LEU A 461 6.14 -27.93 12.69
C LEU A 461 5.84 -27.12 13.96
N ASP A 462 6.84 -26.95 14.84
CA ASP A 462 6.81 -25.96 15.93
C ASP A 462 7.57 -24.68 15.51
N ASP A 463 7.66 -23.66 16.36
CA ASP A 463 8.32 -22.38 16.03
C ASP A 463 9.82 -22.49 15.72
N LYS A 464 10.46 -23.63 16.01
CA LYS A 464 11.91 -23.80 15.94
C LYS A 464 12.35 -25.06 15.17
N ASN A 465 11.49 -26.07 15.02
CA ASN A 465 11.83 -27.41 14.60
C ASN A 465 10.73 -28.05 13.73
N ALA A 466 11.16 -29.01 12.91
CA ALA A 466 10.30 -29.91 12.15
C ALA A 466 10.52 -31.34 12.62
N TYR A 467 9.44 -32.05 12.98
CA TYR A 467 9.48 -33.43 13.46
C TYR A 467 8.78 -34.34 12.48
N LYS A 468 9.49 -35.33 11.94
CA LYS A 468 8.94 -36.28 10.98
C LYS A 468 7.84 -37.12 11.63
N ILE A 469 6.71 -37.25 10.96
CA ILE A 469 5.57 -38.07 11.37
C ILE A 469 5.56 -39.32 10.49
N ALA A 470 5.33 -40.48 11.11
CA ALA A 470 5.09 -41.70 10.35
C ALA A 470 3.73 -41.57 9.63
N VAL A 471 3.76 -41.66 8.31
CA VAL A 471 2.57 -41.67 7.46
C VAL A 471 2.25 -43.14 7.16
N PRO A 472 1.26 -43.77 7.82
CA PRO A 472 0.65 -44.98 7.26
C PRO A 472 0.01 -44.61 5.92
N ASP A 473 -0.17 -45.58 5.02
CA ASP A 473 -0.46 -45.46 3.57
C ASP A 473 -1.45 -44.36 3.08
N ASP A 474 -2.24 -43.74 3.98
CA ASP A 474 -3.11 -42.59 3.74
C ASP A 474 -2.73 -41.36 4.62
N LEU A 475 -2.53 -40.22 3.97
CA LEU A 475 -2.10 -38.98 4.63
C LEU A 475 -3.16 -38.37 5.54
N LEU A 476 -4.44 -38.46 5.16
CA LEU A 476 -5.54 -37.92 5.96
C LEU A 476 -5.73 -38.72 7.24
N ASP A 477 -5.54 -40.04 7.19
CA ASP A 477 -5.55 -40.90 8.37
C ASP A 477 -4.36 -40.66 9.29
N ALA A 478 -3.18 -40.38 8.74
CA ALA A 478 -2.02 -39.93 9.52
C ALA A 478 -2.34 -38.63 10.30
N LEU A 479 -2.97 -37.67 9.63
CA LEU A 479 -3.40 -36.39 10.21
C LEU A 479 -4.49 -36.56 11.29
N LYS A 480 -5.47 -37.45 11.07
CA LYS A 480 -6.49 -37.79 12.08
C LYS A 480 -5.87 -38.42 13.32
N ALA A 481 -4.97 -39.39 13.14
CA ALA A 481 -4.30 -40.07 14.23
C ALA A 481 -3.44 -39.11 15.07
N ASP A 482 -2.73 -38.19 14.41
CA ASP A 482 -1.93 -37.19 15.11
C ASP A 482 -2.79 -36.15 15.83
N ASN A 483 -3.83 -35.61 15.17
CA ASN A 483 -4.78 -34.69 15.79
C ASN A 483 -5.47 -35.32 17.02
N PHE A 484 -5.80 -36.61 16.97
CA PHE A 484 -6.33 -37.33 18.13
C PHE A 484 -5.34 -37.34 19.31
N LYS A 485 -4.06 -37.63 19.06
CA LYS A 485 -3.01 -37.58 20.10
C LYS A 485 -2.86 -36.17 20.69
N VAL A 486 -2.94 -35.13 19.86
CA VAL A 486 -2.88 -33.73 20.31
C VAL A 486 -4.08 -33.39 21.19
N LYS A 487 -5.30 -33.75 20.78
CA LYS A 487 -6.52 -33.53 21.58
C LYS A 487 -6.46 -34.25 22.93
N GLU A 488 -6.00 -35.50 22.97
CA GLU A 488 -5.83 -36.24 24.22
C GLU A 488 -4.80 -35.59 25.16
N ARG A 489 -3.67 -35.08 24.64
CA ARG A 489 -2.70 -34.32 25.45
C ARG A 489 -3.31 -33.06 26.06
N ILE A 490 -4.11 -32.35 25.27
CA ILE A 490 -4.78 -31.11 25.71
C ILE A 490 -5.83 -31.40 26.76
N LYS A 491 -6.66 -32.42 26.57
CA LYS A 491 -7.65 -32.88 27.55
C LYS A 491 -7.00 -33.21 28.90
N ASN A 492 -5.89 -33.96 28.87
CA ASN A 492 -5.20 -34.42 30.08
C ASN A 492 -4.31 -33.35 30.77
N THR A 493 -4.12 -32.19 30.16
CA THR A 493 -3.25 -31.12 30.71
C THR A 493 -4.05 -30.06 31.49
N LYS A 494 -3.61 -29.71 32.71
CA LYS A 494 -4.26 -28.66 33.53
C LYS A 494 -3.95 -27.22 33.08
N ASN A 495 -2.82 -27.00 32.40
CA ASN A 495 -2.41 -25.69 31.89
C ASN A 495 -1.97 -25.83 30.42
N VAL A 496 -2.80 -25.36 29.50
CA VAL A 496 -2.63 -25.51 28.04
C VAL A 496 -1.35 -24.81 27.56
N GLU A 497 -0.89 -23.76 28.25
CA GLU A 497 0.35 -23.03 27.94
C GLU A 497 1.63 -23.83 28.22
N LYS A 498 1.54 -24.93 28.99
CA LYS A 498 2.67 -25.82 29.28
C LYS A 498 2.82 -26.99 28.30
N ILE A 499 1.99 -27.05 27.27
CA ILE A 499 2.04 -28.13 26.27
C ILE A 499 3.16 -27.81 25.27
N THR A 500 4.36 -28.33 25.53
CA THR A 500 5.43 -28.37 24.52
C THR A 500 5.21 -29.56 23.59
N PHE A 501 5.06 -29.30 22.29
CA PHE A 501 4.93 -30.33 21.25
C PHE A 501 6.27 -31.03 21.03
N ILE A 502 6.58 -32.01 21.90
CA ILE A 502 7.68 -32.94 21.65
C ILE A 502 7.05 -34.29 21.27
N PRO A 503 7.12 -34.71 20.01
CA PRO A 503 6.95 -36.11 19.67
C PRO A 503 8.22 -36.85 20.11
N GLY A 504 8.07 -37.90 20.91
CA GLY A 504 9.18 -38.82 21.13
C GLY A 504 9.45 -39.59 19.84
N GLN A 505 10.45 -39.16 19.05
CA GLN A 505 11.49 -39.96 18.38
C GLN A 505 12.19 -39.21 17.22
N GLN A 506 13.51 -39.43 17.17
CA GLN A 506 14.55 -39.11 16.19
C GLN A 506 14.56 -37.72 15.53
N THR A 507 15.43 -36.85 16.05
CA THR A 507 16.00 -35.73 15.30
C THR A 507 16.65 -36.24 14.02
N ALA A 508 16.30 -35.63 12.87
CA ALA A 508 16.94 -35.93 11.60
C ALA A 508 18.46 -35.74 11.71
N ASN A 509 19.21 -36.78 11.29
CA ASN A 509 20.67 -36.79 11.31
C ASN A 509 21.27 -35.64 10.48
N THR A 510 22.48 -35.30 10.88
CA THR A 510 23.26 -34.06 10.71
C THR A 510 23.63 -33.63 9.29
N GLU A 511 23.02 -34.14 8.23
CA GLU A 511 23.45 -33.85 6.85
C GLU A 511 22.54 -32.89 6.05
N ASN A 512 21.38 -32.47 6.58
CA ASN A 512 20.49 -31.50 5.92
C ASN A 512 20.40 -30.16 6.68
N LYS A 513 21.54 -29.54 7.01
CA LYS A 513 21.58 -28.15 7.50
C LYS A 513 21.73 -27.17 6.32
N ALA A 514 20.62 -26.63 5.84
CA ALA A 514 20.65 -25.36 5.13
C ALA A 514 20.71 -24.21 6.16
N GLY A 515 21.94 -23.72 6.38
CA GLY A 515 22.25 -22.32 6.72
C GLY A 515 21.50 -21.66 7.89
N LEU A 516 22.01 -21.85 9.10
CA LEU A 516 21.72 -20.98 10.24
C LEU A 516 22.72 -19.80 10.20
N ALA A 517 22.24 -18.57 9.97
CA ALA A 517 22.96 -17.37 10.37
C ALA A 517 22.00 -16.18 10.64
N ASN A 518 21.96 -15.81 11.92
CA ASN A 518 21.73 -14.47 12.49
C ASN A 518 20.31 -13.89 12.67
N ARG A 519 19.74 -14.22 13.85
CA ARG A 519 19.23 -13.34 14.93
C ARG A 519 18.18 -12.23 14.64
N LEU A 520 16.98 -12.53 15.17
CA LEU A 520 16.09 -11.74 16.06
C LEU A 520 15.44 -10.45 15.53
N PHE A 521 14.10 -10.50 15.39
CA PHE A 521 13.18 -9.65 16.17
C PHE A 521 11.95 -10.46 16.61
N VAL A 522 11.54 -10.21 17.86
CA VAL A 522 10.42 -10.81 18.58
C VAL A 522 9.12 -10.11 18.15
N ALA A 523 8.08 -10.88 17.84
CA ALA A 523 6.70 -10.41 17.89
C ALA A 523 5.85 -11.45 18.63
N GLU A 524 5.64 -11.22 19.92
CA GLU A 524 4.62 -11.89 20.71
C GLU A 524 3.23 -11.48 20.19
N LYS A 525 2.52 -12.37 19.52
CA LYS A 525 1.05 -12.37 19.51
C LYS A 525 0.54 -13.80 19.65
N GLY A 526 0.46 -14.23 20.90
CA GLY A 526 -0.31 -15.42 21.29
C GLY A 526 -1.80 -15.18 21.05
N PHE A 527 -2.40 -16.12 20.32
CA PHE A 527 -3.83 -16.18 20.00
C PHE A 527 -4.64 -16.65 21.23
N PHE A 528 -4.82 -15.81 22.24
CA PHE A 528 -5.89 -15.97 23.24
C PHE A 528 -6.32 -14.59 23.76
N ALA A 529 -7.30 -13.98 23.11
CA ALA A 529 -8.02 -12.82 23.63
C ALA A 529 -9.52 -13.10 23.52
N ASN A 530 -10.13 -13.49 24.65
CA ASN A 530 -11.48 -13.13 25.08
C ASN A 530 -11.78 -13.85 26.40
N SER A 531 -11.40 -13.23 27.51
CA SER A 531 -12.04 -13.50 28.80
C SER A 531 -13.04 -12.37 29.09
N PRO A 532 -14.27 -12.66 29.53
CA PRO A 532 -15.29 -11.65 29.78
C PRO A 532 -14.88 -10.75 30.96
N LYS A 533 -15.11 -9.43 30.83
CA LYS A 533 -14.88 -8.43 31.88
C LYS A 533 -15.66 -8.78 33.15
N PRO A 534 -15.05 -8.75 34.36
CA PRO A 534 -15.80 -8.76 35.60
C PRO A 534 -16.53 -7.41 35.79
N GLN A 535 -17.79 -7.46 36.23
CA GLN A 535 -18.51 -6.28 36.72
C GLN A 535 -17.80 -5.69 37.95
N PRO A 536 -17.81 -4.37 38.16
CA PRO A 536 -17.27 -3.78 39.38
C PRO A 536 -18.18 -4.08 40.57
N THR A 537 -17.63 -4.82 41.52
CA THR A 537 -18.16 -4.99 42.87
C THR A 537 -18.05 -3.68 43.65
N GLU A 538 -19.11 -3.37 44.38
CA GLU A 538 -19.23 -2.29 45.35
C GLU A 538 -18.04 -2.25 46.32
N THR A 539 -17.41 -1.08 46.47
CA THR A 539 -16.48 -0.82 47.58
C THR A 539 -17.21 -0.20 48.77
N PRO A 540 -16.90 -0.64 50.00
CA PRO A 540 -17.61 -0.22 51.20
C PRO A 540 -17.15 1.16 51.71
N LYS A 541 -18.09 1.87 52.33
CA LYS A 541 -17.85 3.04 53.16
C LYS A 541 -16.84 2.72 54.27
N CYS A 542 -15.85 3.59 54.45
CA CYS A 542 -15.37 3.89 55.79
C CYS A 542 -14.86 5.33 55.87
N SER A 543 -15.41 6.02 56.86
CA SER A 543 -15.15 7.37 57.36
C SER A 543 -13.73 7.52 57.93
N LEU A 544 -13.16 8.73 57.84
CA LEU A 544 -12.99 9.63 59.00
C LEU A 544 -12.22 10.90 58.64
N ASP A 545 -12.64 11.96 59.31
CA ASP A 545 -12.18 13.33 59.26
C ASP A 545 -10.69 13.53 59.59
N MET A 546 -10.07 14.55 58.99
CA MET A 546 -9.85 15.87 59.62
C MET A 546 -8.92 16.72 58.75
N GLN A 547 -9.19 18.03 58.70
CA GLN A 547 -8.28 19.08 58.24
C GLN A 547 -6.95 19.07 59.02
N PRO A 548 -5.90 19.78 58.57
CA PRO A 548 -5.73 20.54 57.33
C PRO A 548 -4.82 19.87 56.28
#